data_AF-A0A1X7VC55-F1
#
_entry.id   AF-A0A1X7VC55-F1
#
_cell.length_a   1.000
_cell.length_b   1.000
_cell.length_c   1.000
_cell.angle_alpha   90.00
_cell.angle_beta   90.00
_cell.angle_gamma   90.00
#
_symmetry.space_group_name_H-M   'P 1'
#
loop_
_entity.id
_entity.type
_entity.pdbx_description
1 polymer ?
#
loop_
_entity_poly.entity_id
_entity_poly.type
_entity_poly.pdbx_seq_one_letter_code
_entity_poly.pdbx_strand_id
1 'polypeptide(L)'
;MAEVANIGFVFFLALIFLIAPIQSENSTFPEQIHIAATEDPTSVIVTWITFASTPDSTVLWRLHGSAIKLQPVSGYSTNYTDGAVKRFVHRVKLSDLKPSTKYDYQCGSSANWSSLYTMRTLGSGPDYSPVFLVYGDLGYDNAQSLSRIRAEVNAGGIDAILHVGDLAYDMFEDDGRKGDNFMNMIQNVSTQIPYMTLPGNHEYSQNFSDYRNRFSMPGANQGIFY
;
A
#
# COMPACT_ATOMS: atom_id res chain seq x y z
N MET A 1 52.31 -32.60 -34.50
CA MET A 1 51.24 -31.74 -35.03
C MET A 1 50.07 -31.83 -34.07
N ALA A 2 49.58 -30.68 -33.64
CA ALA A 2 48.59 -30.54 -32.57
C ALA A 2 47.20 -30.97 -33.05
N GLU A 3 46.46 -31.68 -32.20
CA GLU A 3 45.03 -31.92 -32.38
C GLU A 3 44.30 -31.18 -31.24
N VAL A 4 43.59 -30.12 -31.59
CA VAL A 4 42.83 -29.28 -30.66
C VAL A 4 41.44 -29.89 -30.53
N ALA A 5 41.15 -30.52 -29.39
CA ALA A 5 39.81 -30.99 -29.07
C ALA A 5 38.90 -29.80 -28.74
N ASN A 6 37.91 -29.58 -29.61
CA ASN A 6 36.93 -28.50 -29.52
C ASN A 6 35.85 -28.90 -28.49
N ILE A 7 35.90 -28.35 -27.28
CA ILE A 7 34.86 -28.55 -26.25
C ILE A 7 33.76 -27.52 -26.52
N GLY A 8 32.69 -27.95 -27.17
CA GLY A 8 31.48 -27.15 -27.36
C GLY A 8 30.77 -26.93 -26.01
N PHE A 9 30.84 -25.70 -25.50
CA PHE A 9 30.01 -25.25 -24.39
C PHE A 9 28.62 -24.90 -24.91
N VAL A 10 27.62 -25.75 -24.66
CA VAL A 10 26.22 -25.44 -24.93
C VAL A 10 25.69 -24.61 -23.76
N PHE A 11 25.50 -23.31 -23.96
CA PHE A 11 24.79 -22.45 -23.01
C PHE A 11 23.28 -22.78 -23.07
N PHE A 12 22.74 -23.33 -21.99
CA PHE A 12 21.30 -23.40 -21.78
C PHE A 12 20.80 -22.02 -21.33
N LEU A 13 20.17 -21.28 -22.24
CA LEU A 13 19.40 -20.08 -21.90
C LEU A 13 18.12 -20.53 -21.19
N ALA A 14 18.09 -20.43 -19.87
CA ALA A 14 16.84 -20.54 -19.11
C ALA A 14 16.01 -19.27 -19.36
N LEU A 15 14.99 -19.37 -20.22
CA LEU A 15 13.94 -18.36 -20.27
C LEU A 15 13.18 -18.40 -18.95
N ILE A 16 13.50 -17.48 -18.04
CA ILE A 16 12.63 -17.16 -16.91
C ILE A 16 11.52 -16.29 -17.47
N PHE A 17 10.37 -16.89 -17.77
CA PHE A 17 9.15 -16.12 -17.97
C PHE A 17 8.81 -15.47 -16.64
N LEU A 18 8.96 -14.14 -16.54
CA LEU A 18 8.26 -13.35 -15.53
C LEU A 18 6.76 -13.48 -15.84
N ILE A 19 6.10 -14.46 -15.23
CA ILE A 19 4.65 -14.50 -15.20
C ILE A 19 4.25 -13.37 -14.25
N ALA A 20 3.80 -12.24 -14.81
CA ALA A 20 3.10 -11.25 -14.00
C ALA A 20 1.93 -11.99 -13.31
N PRO A 21 1.75 -11.85 -11.98
CA PRO A 21 0.64 -12.50 -11.30
C PRO A 21 -0.66 -12.03 -11.95
N ILE A 22 -1.41 -12.96 -12.54
CA ILE A 22 -2.76 -12.67 -13.03
C ILE A 22 -3.58 -12.32 -11.79
N GLN A 23 -3.97 -11.05 -11.69
CA GLN A 23 -4.88 -10.59 -10.66
C GLN A 23 -6.21 -11.33 -10.84
N SER A 24 -6.57 -12.17 -9.87
CA SER A 24 -7.81 -12.91 -9.92
C SER A 24 -8.97 -11.95 -9.66
N GLU A 25 -9.80 -11.71 -10.68
CA GLU A 25 -10.98 -10.83 -10.64
C GLU A 25 -12.05 -11.26 -9.61
N ASN A 26 -11.86 -12.39 -8.92
CA ASN A 26 -12.72 -12.86 -7.83
C ASN A 26 -11.93 -13.16 -6.55
N SER A 27 -10.78 -12.51 -6.34
CA SER A 27 -9.96 -12.68 -5.15
C SER A 27 -10.55 -11.99 -3.93
N THR A 28 -10.64 -12.69 -2.81
CA THR A 28 -10.91 -12.11 -1.48
C THR A 28 -9.64 -11.90 -0.65
N PHE A 29 -8.45 -12.16 -1.22
CA PHE A 29 -7.18 -11.88 -0.55
C PHE A 29 -6.91 -10.38 -0.50
N PRO A 30 -6.55 -9.83 0.68
CA PRO A 30 -6.15 -8.43 0.80
C PRO A 30 -4.88 -8.12 0.02
N GLU A 31 -4.93 -7.06 -0.77
CA GLU A 31 -3.78 -6.46 -1.45
C GLU A 31 -3.85 -4.94 -1.41
N GLN A 32 -2.83 -4.26 -1.97
CA GLN A 32 -2.73 -2.80 -2.01
C GLN A 32 -2.81 -2.14 -0.63
N ILE A 33 -2.27 -2.81 0.39
CA ILE A 33 -2.41 -2.43 1.79
C ILE A 33 -1.61 -1.16 2.06
N HIS A 34 -2.27 -0.16 2.64
CA HIS A 34 -1.63 1.09 3.00
C HIS A 34 -2.26 1.71 4.25
N ILE A 35 -1.48 2.54 4.94
CA ILE A 35 -1.86 3.19 6.19
C ILE A 35 -1.89 4.69 5.95
N ALA A 36 -2.94 5.37 6.41
CA ALA A 36 -3.02 6.82 6.44
C ALA A 36 -3.09 7.33 7.88
N ALA A 37 -2.37 8.41 8.16
CA ALA A 37 -2.55 9.17 9.39
C ALA A 37 -3.89 9.89 9.37
N THR A 38 -4.47 10.13 10.54
CA THR A 38 -5.69 10.93 10.68
C THR A 38 -5.38 12.29 11.31
N GLU A 39 -6.41 13.11 11.51
CA GLU A 39 -6.32 14.36 12.28
C GLU A 39 -5.95 14.13 13.76
N ASP A 40 -6.12 12.89 14.26
CA ASP A 40 -5.71 12.46 15.59
C ASP A 40 -4.42 11.62 15.49
N PRO A 41 -3.30 12.07 16.10
CA PRO A 41 -2.01 11.36 16.04
C PRO A 41 -2.03 10.01 16.77
N THR A 42 -3.07 9.72 17.56
CA THR A 42 -3.30 8.43 18.22
C THR A 42 -4.16 7.48 17.38
N SER A 43 -4.41 7.81 16.11
CA SER A 43 -5.18 6.93 15.23
C SER A 43 -4.68 6.91 13.78
N VAL A 44 -4.89 5.77 13.13
CA VAL A 44 -4.58 5.53 11.71
C VAL A 44 -5.73 4.81 11.02
N ILE A 45 -5.79 4.91 9.70
CA ILE A 45 -6.70 4.10 8.88
C ILE A 45 -5.87 3.10 8.08
N VAL A 46 -6.15 1.82 8.27
CA VAL A 46 -5.63 0.74 7.42
C VAL A 46 -6.62 0.53 6.28
N THR A 47 -6.12 0.62 5.05
CA THR A 47 -6.92 0.46 3.82
C THR A 47 -6.33 -0.66 2.96
N TRP A 48 -7.20 -1.48 2.36
CA TRP A 48 -6.79 -2.52 1.41
C TRP A 48 -7.90 -2.77 0.38
N ILE A 49 -7.55 -3.49 -0.70
CA ILE A 49 -8.48 -3.87 -1.76
C ILE A 49 -8.65 -5.39 -1.84
N THR A 50 -9.85 -5.81 -2.22
CA THR A 50 -10.16 -7.15 -2.74
C THR A 50 -10.97 -7.02 -4.04
N PHE A 51 -11.05 -8.10 -4.83
CA PHE A 51 -11.77 -8.14 -6.11
C PHE A 51 -13.10 -8.90 -6.02
N ALA A 52 -13.37 -9.55 -4.90
CA ALA A 52 -14.66 -10.13 -4.56
C ALA A 52 -15.13 -9.61 -3.19
N SER A 53 -16.46 -9.50 -3.02
CA SER A 53 -17.05 -9.08 -1.75
C SER A 53 -16.64 -10.03 -0.62
N THR A 54 -16.32 -9.48 0.54
CA THR A 54 -16.02 -10.24 1.76
C THR A 54 -17.16 -10.16 2.77
N PRO A 55 -17.27 -11.12 3.72
CA PRO A 55 -18.30 -11.07 4.77
C PRO A 55 -18.12 -9.90 5.75
N ASP A 56 -16.86 -9.51 5.99
CA ASP A 56 -16.47 -8.50 6.96
C ASP A 56 -15.20 -7.76 6.52
N SER A 57 -14.89 -6.65 7.18
CA SER A 57 -13.65 -5.88 7.01
C SER A 57 -13.03 -5.69 8.39
N THR A 58 -11.95 -6.42 8.67
CA THR A 58 -11.40 -6.54 10.02
C THR A 58 -9.89 -6.35 9.99
N VAL A 59 -9.39 -5.63 10.98
CA VAL A 59 -7.96 -5.62 11.34
C VAL A 59 -7.77 -6.33 12.66
N LEU A 60 -6.84 -7.27 12.69
CA LEU A 60 -6.31 -7.88 13.90
C LEU A 60 -5.01 -7.18 14.25
N TRP A 61 -4.86 -6.62 15.46
CA TRP A 61 -3.68 -5.83 15.82
C TRP A 61 -3.24 -6.02 17.27
N ARG A 62 -1.98 -5.69 17.58
CA ARG A 62 -1.43 -5.67 18.94
C ARG A 62 -0.21 -4.77 19.04
N LEU A 63 0.16 -4.41 20.26
CA LEU A 63 1.46 -3.80 20.53
C LEU A 63 2.59 -4.74 20.07
N HIS A 64 3.56 -4.23 19.32
CA HIS A 64 4.68 -5.02 18.81
C HIS A 64 5.48 -5.63 19.97
N GLY A 65 5.81 -6.93 19.85
CA GLY A 65 6.50 -7.69 20.89
C GLY A 65 5.62 -8.12 22.08
N SER A 66 4.33 -7.77 22.09
CA SER A 66 3.40 -8.21 23.12
C SER A 66 3.09 -9.71 23.01
N ALA A 67 3.02 -10.39 24.17
CA ALA A 67 2.56 -11.77 24.27
C ALA A 67 1.03 -11.91 24.12
N ILE A 68 0.29 -10.80 24.14
CA ILE A 68 -1.17 -10.79 23.93
C ILE A 68 -1.47 -11.16 22.47
N LYS A 69 -2.54 -11.93 22.26
CA LYS A 69 -3.04 -12.25 20.92
C LYS A 69 -3.52 -10.99 20.20
N LEU A 70 -3.48 -10.99 18.87
CA LEU A 70 -4.06 -9.91 18.08
C LEU A 70 -5.54 -9.70 18.45
N GLN A 71 -5.94 -8.44 18.58
CA GLN A 71 -7.29 -8.02 18.93
C GLN A 71 -8.01 -7.52 17.67
N PRO A 72 -9.30 -7.87 17.48
CA PRO A 72 -10.05 -7.45 16.31
C PRO A 72 -10.59 -6.03 16.42
N VAL A 73 -10.59 -5.32 15.30
CA VAL A 73 -11.32 -4.08 15.09
C VAL A 73 -12.01 -4.18 13.75
N SER A 74 -13.32 -3.94 13.74
CA SER A 74 -14.13 -3.95 12.52
C SER A 74 -14.18 -2.56 11.90
N GLY A 75 -14.29 -2.55 10.57
CA GLY A 75 -14.53 -1.36 9.79
C GLY A 75 -15.59 -1.61 8.73
N TYR A 76 -15.43 -1.01 7.57
CA TYR A 76 -16.41 -1.06 6.50
C TYR A 76 -15.73 -1.23 5.14
N SER A 77 -16.52 -1.53 4.12
CA SER A 77 -16.08 -1.52 2.73
C SER A 77 -16.99 -0.68 1.85
N THR A 78 -16.40 -0.10 0.82
CA THR A 78 -17.10 0.48 -0.33
C THR A 78 -16.70 -0.29 -1.57
N ASN A 79 -17.36 -0.06 -2.69
CA ASN A 79 -16.94 -0.62 -3.97
C ASN A 79 -17.05 0.42 -5.08
N TYR A 80 -16.20 0.26 -6.08
CA TYR A 80 -16.25 1.02 -7.32
C TYR A 80 -15.83 0.13 -8.49
N THR A 81 -16.20 0.55 -9.68
CA THR A 81 -15.85 -0.14 -10.93
C THR A 81 -15.12 0.84 -11.82
N ASP A 82 -14.00 0.42 -12.38
CA ASP A 82 -13.31 1.10 -13.47
C ASP A 82 -13.19 0.12 -14.63
N GLY A 83 -13.66 0.52 -15.81
CA GLY A 83 -13.83 -0.38 -16.95
C GLY A 83 -14.59 -1.66 -16.59
N ALA A 84 -13.99 -2.83 -16.86
CA ALA A 84 -14.58 -4.13 -16.53
C ALA A 84 -14.28 -4.60 -15.09
N VAL A 85 -13.43 -3.91 -14.34
CA VAL A 85 -12.90 -4.39 -13.06
C VAL A 85 -13.65 -3.76 -11.89
N LYS A 86 -14.18 -4.60 -11.01
CA LYS A 86 -14.81 -4.17 -9.75
C LYS A 86 -13.87 -4.39 -8.58
N ARG A 87 -13.75 -3.37 -7.72
CA ARG A 87 -12.89 -3.36 -6.53
C ARG A 87 -13.72 -3.11 -5.29
N PHE A 88 -13.39 -3.82 -4.21
CA PHE A 88 -13.92 -3.59 -2.88
C PHE A 88 -12.82 -2.97 -2.02
N VAL A 89 -13.05 -1.75 -1.55
CA VAL A 89 -12.08 -0.99 -0.77
C VAL A 89 -12.49 -1.03 0.69
N HIS A 90 -11.65 -1.64 1.52
CA HIS A 90 -11.89 -1.87 2.92
C HIS A 90 -11.14 -0.83 3.75
N ARG A 91 -11.77 -0.31 4.80
CA ARG A 91 -11.21 0.71 5.68
C ARG A 91 -11.49 0.36 7.12
N VAL A 92 -10.43 0.34 7.93
CA VAL A 92 -10.53 0.11 9.38
C VAL A 92 -9.70 1.18 10.09
N LYS A 93 -10.35 1.93 10.98
CA LYS A 93 -9.69 2.90 11.85
C LYS A 93 -9.20 2.20 13.12
N LEU A 94 -7.90 2.29 13.38
CA LEU A 94 -7.31 1.89 14.66
C LEU A 94 -7.12 3.16 15.50
N SER A 95 -7.65 3.17 16.71
CA SER A 95 -7.62 4.32 17.63
C SER A 95 -6.89 3.96 18.93
N ASP A 96 -6.73 4.95 19.81
CA ASP A 96 -6.09 4.80 21.13
C ASP A 96 -4.65 4.26 21.03
N LEU A 97 -3.97 4.57 19.93
CA LEU A 97 -2.59 4.17 19.68
C LEU A 97 -1.65 5.08 20.45
N LYS A 98 -0.59 4.48 20.99
CA LYS A 98 0.48 5.24 21.61
C LYS A 98 1.30 5.93 20.52
N PRO A 99 1.72 7.20 20.72
CA PRO A 99 2.62 7.88 19.81
C PRO A 99 3.98 7.15 19.68
N SER A 100 4.65 7.30 18.54
CA SER A 100 5.99 6.74 18.26
C SER A 100 6.13 5.25 18.61
N THR A 101 5.08 4.47 18.42
CA THR A 101 4.99 3.08 18.90
C THR A 101 4.76 2.11 17.75
N LYS A 102 5.38 0.94 17.84
CA LYS A 102 5.19 -0.14 16.85
C LYS A 102 4.02 -1.05 17.21
N TYR A 103 3.25 -1.44 16.20
CA TYR A 103 2.13 -2.36 16.32
C TYR A 103 2.20 -3.42 15.23
N ASP A 104 1.97 -4.68 15.58
CA ASP A 104 1.78 -5.75 14.60
C ASP A 104 0.31 -5.79 14.17
N TYR A 105 0.04 -6.00 12.89
CA TYR A 105 -1.33 -6.10 12.38
C TYR A 105 -1.47 -7.04 11.17
N GLN A 106 -2.67 -7.59 11.01
CA GLN A 106 -3.17 -8.25 9.80
C GLN A 106 -4.51 -7.62 9.42
N CYS A 107 -4.76 -7.42 8.13
CA CYS A 107 -6.05 -6.98 7.64
C CYS A 107 -6.71 -8.06 6.80
N GLY A 108 -8.03 -8.01 6.66
CA GLY A 108 -8.78 -8.92 5.81
C GLY A 108 -10.17 -9.19 6.33
N SER A 109 -10.59 -10.44 6.23
CA SER A 109 -11.92 -10.90 6.64
C SER A 109 -11.85 -12.32 7.17
N SER A 110 -12.96 -12.81 7.70
CA SER A 110 -13.16 -14.23 8.00
C SER A 110 -12.88 -15.17 6.83
N ALA A 111 -12.90 -14.70 5.57
CA ALA A 111 -12.57 -15.50 4.40
C ALA A 111 -11.06 -15.63 4.15
N ASN A 112 -10.32 -14.51 4.18
CA ASN A 112 -8.88 -14.48 3.89
C ASN A 112 -8.20 -13.31 4.62
N TRP A 113 -6.94 -13.53 4.98
CA TRP A 113 -6.12 -12.60 5.77
C TRP A 113 -4.82 -12.27 5.05
N SER A 114 -4.32 -11.06 5.27
CA SER A 114 -2.99 -10.65 4.84
C SER A 114 -1.88 -11.35 5.62
N SER A 115 -0.63 -11.21 5.16
CA SER A 115 0.56 -11.43 6.00
C SER A 115 0.54 -10.53 7.24
N LEU A 116 1.34 -10.88 8.25
CA LEU A 116 1.58 -10.04 9.41
C LEU A 116 2.52 -8.89 9.04
N TYR A 117 2.10 -7.66 9.30
CA TYR A 117 2.89 -6.44 9.11
C TYR A 117 3.16 -5.78 10.46
N THR A 118 4.18 -4.92 10.49
CA THR A 118 4.46 -4.07 11.64
C THR A 118 4.44 -2.61 11.19
N MET A 119 3.55 -1.83 11.77
CA MET A 119 3.47 -0.38 11.55
C MET A 119 4.10 0.39 12.69
N ARG A 120 4.52 1.64 12.43
CA ARG A 120 4.90 2.62 13.45
C ARG A 120 3.99 3.85 13.38
N THR A 121 3.46 4.26 14.53
CA THR A 121 2.65 5.48 14.65
C THR A 121 3.50 6.75 14.68
N LEU A 122 2.90 7.87 14.30
CA LEU A 122 3.50 9.19 14.46
C LEU A 122 3.75 9.51 15.94
N GLY A 123 4.73 10.36 16.22
CA GLY A 123 4.88 10.98 17.52
C GLY A 123 3.83 12.07 17.78
N SER A 124 3.86 12.64 18.98
CA SER A 124 2.95 13.72 19.41
C SER A 124 3.58 14.56 20.51
N GLY A 125 3.07 15.77 20.71
CA GLY A 125 3.51 16.67 21.79
C GLY A 125 4.29 17.88 21.27
N PRO A 126 4.59 18.86 22.15
CA PRO A 126 5.17 20.14 21.75
C PRO A 126 6.60 20.03 21.20
N ASP A 127 7.36 19.02 21.63
CA ASP A 127 8.75 18.82 21.22
C ASP A 127 8.89 17.81 20.07
N TYR A 128 7.77 17.27 19.57
CA TYR A 128 7.79 16.32 18.46
C TYR A 128 8.05 17.04 17.14
N SER A 129 9.14 16.65 16.47
CA SER A 129 9.50 17.12 15.13
C SER A 129 9.45 15.94 14.16
N PRO A 130 8.38 15.78 13.36
CA PRO A 130 8.23 14.66 12.44
C PRO A 130 9.23 14.76 11.28
N VAL A 131 9.81 13.62 10.89
CA VAL A 131 10.62 13.52 9.67
C VAL A 131 9.80 12.91 8.54
N PHE A 132 9.56 13.70 7.50
CA PHE A 132 8.83 13.25 6.30
C PHE A 132 9.78 12.93 5.15
N LEU A 133 9.50 11.84 4.44
CA LEU A 133 10.02 11.62 3.09
C LEU A 133 9.01 12.15 2.09
N VAL A 134 9.41 13.17 1.33
CA VAL A 134 8.54 13.90 0.40
C VAL A 134 9.03 13.70 -1.03
N TYR A 135 8.13 13.33 -1.94
CA TYR A 135 8.38 13.20 -3.38
C TYR A 135 7.06 13.24 -4.17
N GLY A 136 7.14 13.53 -5.46
CA GLY A 136 6.04 13.37 -6.42
C GLY A 136 6.49 12.45 -7.55
N ASP A 137 5.60 12.22 -8.53
CA ASP A 137 6.01 11.78 -9.87
C ASP A 137 6.72 10.41 -9.89
N LEU A 138 6.29 9.46 -9.03
CA LEU A 138 6.97 8.17 -8.92
C LEU A 138 6.74 7.28 -10.15
N GLY A 139 5.49 7.16 -10.56
CA GLY A 139 5.05 6.30 -11.65
C GLY A 139 5.13 4.79 -11.38
N TYR A 140 4.32 4.01 -12.09
CA TYR A 140 4.43 2.55 -12.08
C TYR A 140 5.57 2.05 -12.98
N ASP A 141 5.60 2.50 -14.24
CA ASP A 141 6.47 1.94 -15.28
C ASP A 141 7.96 2.25 -15.07
N ASN A 142 8.28 3.33 -14.32
CA ASN A 142 9.63 3.81 -14.15
C ASN A 142 9.93 4.28 -12.71
N ALA A 143 9.56 3.46 -11.72
CA ALA A 143 9.73 3.76 -10.29
C ALA A 143 11.20 3.71 -9.80
N GLN A 144 12.11 4.47 -10.42
CA GLN A 144 13.57 4.45 -10.18
C GLN A 144 13.92 4.71 -8.71
N SER A 145 13.18 5.60 -8.06
CA SER A 145 13.42 6.00 -6.67
C SER A 145 12.88 4.99 -5.63
N LEU A 146 12.09 3.98 -6.04
CA LEU A 146 11.43 3.06 -5.09
C LEU A 146 12.42 2.29 -4.21
N SER A 147 13.54 1.86 -4.77
CA SER A 147 14.58 1.15 -4.02
C SER A 147 15.16 2.01 -2.89
N ARG A 148 15.37 3.31 -3.17
CA ARG A 148 15.86 4.29 -2.20
C ARG A 148 14.79 4.62 -1.16
N ILE A 149 13.54 4.83 -1.58
CA ILE A 149 12.40 5.04 -0.68
C ILE A 149 12.31 3.88 0.32
N ARG A 150 12.38 2.64 -0.16
CA ARG A 150 12.36 1.44 0.69
C ARG A 150 13.53 1.41 1.67
N ALA A 151 14.74 1.74 1.23
CA ALA A 151 15.91 1.77 2.09
C ALA A 151 15.76 2.77 3.25
N GLU A 152 15.27 3.98 2.96
CA GLU A 152 15.07 5.02 3.96
C GLU A 152 13.96 4.64 4.97
N VAL A 153 12.84 4.05 4.50
CA VAL A 153 11.77 3.55 5.39
C VAL A 153 12.30 2.45 6.32
N ASN A 154 13.05 1.50 5.77
CA ASN A 154 13.62 0.38 6.53
C ASN A 154 14.71 0.84 7.53
N ALA A 155 15.40 1.94 7.25
CA ALA A 155 16.34 2.54 8.21
C ALA A 155 15.63 3.10 9.46
N GLY A 156 14.32 3.35 9.38
CA GLY A 156 13.47 3.69 10.52
C GLY A 156 13.53 5.16 10.96
N GLY A 157 14.25 6.02 10.23
CA GLY A 157 14.39 7.45 10.54
C GLY A 157 13.27 8.36 9.98
N ILE A 158 12.38 7.83 9.15
CA ILE A 158 11.23 8.56 8.57
C ILE A 158 9.95 8.16 9.28
N ASP A 159 9.15 9.14 9.68
CA ASP A 159 7.89 8.94 10.40
C ASP A 159 6.68 8.80 9.48
N ALA A 160 6.71 9.45 8.31
CA ALA A 160 5.68 9.31 7.28
C ALA A 160 6.21 9.67 5.89
N ILE A 161 5.50 9.20 4.87
CA ILE A 161 5.69 9.60 3.48
C ILE A 161 4.61 10.62 3.10
N LEU A 162 4.99 11.63 2.32
CA LEU A 162 4.07 12.51 1.61
C LEU A 162 4.36 12.43 0.10
N HIS A 163 3.50 11.72 -0.63
CA HIS A 163 3.56 11.59 -2.08
C HIS A 163 2.70 12.68 -2.74
N VAL A 164 3.36 13.72 -3.27
CA VAL A 164 2.74 14.97 -3.74
C VAL A 164 2.30 14.92 -5.21
N GLY A 165 1.41 13.99 -5.56
CA GLY A 165 0.81 13.92 -6.90
C GLY A 165 1.56 13.06 -7.91
N ASP A 166 0.87 12.79 -9.02
CA ASP A 166 1.32 11.99 -10.15
C ASP A 166 1.83 10.61 -9.70
N LEU A 167 0.89 9.83 -9.16
CA LEU A 167 1.17 8.61 -8.43
C LEU A 167 1.64 7.50 -9.37
N ALA A 168 0.69 6.90 -10.09
CA ALA A 168 0.97 5.80 -11.02
C ALA A 168 1.29 6.29 -12.45
N TYR A 169 1.05 7.59 -12.72
CA TYR A 169 0.77 8.15 -14.04
C TYR A 169 -0.41 7.45 -14.73
N ASP A 170 -1.60 8.01 -14.58
CA ASP A 170 -2.87 7.53 -15.15
C ASP A 170 -3.35 6.21 -14.56
N MET A 171 -3.74 6.25 -13.27
CA MET A 171 -4.21 5.07 -12.52
C MET A 171 -5.33 4.28 -13.21
N PHE A 172 -6.16 4.96 -14.00
CA PHE A 172 -7.32 4.41 -14.70
C PHE A 172 -6.96 3.53 -15.91
N GLU A 173 -5.69 3.53 -16.35
CA GLU A 173 -5.27 2.71 -17.48
C GLU A 173 -5.47 1.21 -17.21
N ASP A 174 -5.81 0.48 -18.27
CA ASP A 174 -6.11 -0.96 -18.24
C ASP A 174 -7.21 -1.30 -17.22
N ASP A 175 -8.35 -0.58 -17.29
CA ASP A 175 -9.49 -0.69 -16.37
C ASP A 175 -9.08 -0.50 -14.89
N GLY A 176 -8.12 0.37 -14.63
CA GLY A 176 -7.57 0.65 -13.30
C GLY A 176 -6.46 -0.32 -12.84
N ARG A 177 -6.05 -1.30 -13.66
CA ARG A 177 -5.01 -2.27 -13.29
C ARG A 177 -3.65 -1.63 -13.14
N LYS A 178 -3.36 -0.53 -13.85
CA LYS A 178 -2.14 0.25 -13.61
C LYS A 178 -2.10 0.79 -12.18
N GLY A 179 -3.22 1.34 -11.70
CA GLY A 179 -3.39 1.74 -10.30
C GLY A 179 -3.21 0.58 -9.32
N ASP A 180 -3.77 -0.59 -9.63
CA ASP A 180 -3.60 -1.79 -8.79
C ASP A 180 -2.13 -2.22 -8.67
N ASN A 181 -1.43 -2.28 -9.81
CA ASN A 181 -0.04 -2.67 -9.87
C ASN A 181 0.86 -1.66 -9.14
N PHE A 182 0.58 -0.37 -9.29
CA PHE A 182 1.26 0.68 -8.54
C PHE A 182 1.09 0.51 -7.02
N MET A 183 -0.15 0.30 -6.57
CA MET A 183 -0.43 0.15 -5.14
C MET A 183 0.20 -1.13 -4.56
N ASN A 184 0.19 -2.23 -5.32
CA ASN A 184 0.90 -3.46 -4.96
C ASN A 184 2.42 -3.25 -4.90
N MET A 185 2.98 -2.45 -5.81
CA MET A 185 4.39 -2.08 -5.84
C MET A 185 4.82 -1.28 -4.60
N ILE A 186 4.00 -0.32 -4.13
CA ILE A 186 4.32 0.49 -2.94
C ILE A 186 3.95 -0.18 -1.61
N GLN A 187 3.18 -1.27 -1.62
CA GLN A 187 2.71 -1.97 -0.40
C GLN A 187 3.83 -2.27 0.61
N ASN A 188 5.03 -2.59 0.12
CA ASN A 188 6.19 -2.86 0.99
C ASN A 188 6.63 -1.67 1.85
N VAL A 189 6.29 -0.43 1.49
CA VAL A 189 6.55 0.76 2.31
C VAL A 189 5.27 1.28 2.96
N SER A 190 4.14 1.25 2.26
CA SER A 190 2.88 1.82 2.76
C SER A 190 2.22 1.03 3.89
N THR A 191 2.69 -0.19 4.16
CA THR A 191 2.29 -1.01 5.32
C THR A 191 3.08 -0.71 6.60
N GLN A 192 4.18 0.06 6.52
CA GLN A 192 5.10 0.26 7.65
C GLN A 192 4.89 1.59 8.38
N ILE A 193 4.56 2.64 7.65
CA ILE A 193 4.37 4.00 8.16
C ILE A 193 3.24 4.68 7.37
N PRO A 194 2.63 5.76 7.88
CA PRO A 194 1.65 6.53 7.14
C PRO A 194 2.16 6.94 5.76
N TYR A 195 1.43 6.57 4.71
CA TYR A 195 1.68 6.92 3.33
C TYR A 195 0.61 7.92 2.88
N MET A 196 0.95 9.20 3.02
CA MET A 196 0.05 10.31 2.73
C MET A 196 0.19 10.70 1.26
N THR A 197 -0.89 11.12 0.61
CA THR A 197 -0.91 11.41 -0.83
C THR A 197 -1.68 12.68 -1.13
N LEU A 198 -1.29 13.38 -2.19
CA LEU A 198 -2.13 14.37 -2.87
C LEU A 198 -2.35 13.90 -4.31
N PRO A 199 -3.48 14.26 -4.95
CA PRO A 199 -3.66 13.98 -6.37
C PRO A 199 -2.90 15.01 -7.22
N GLY A 200 -2.27 14.56 -8.29
CA GLY A 200 -1.73 15.39 -9.37
C GLY A 200 -2.69 15.49 -10.54
N ASN A 201 -2.21 15.99 -11.68
CA ASN A 201 -3.03 16.06 -12.90
C ASN A 201 -3.28 14.68 -13.49
N HIS A 202 -2.38 13.71 -13.30
CA HIS A 202 -2.58 12.33 -13.77
C HIS A 202 -3.62 11.54 -12.97
N GLU A 203 -4.09 12.06 -11.85
CA GLU A 203 -5.21 11.48 -11.10
C GLU A 203 -6.58 12.01 -11.53
N TYR A 204 -6.67 12.99 -12.45
CA TYR A 204 -7.92 13.71 -12.75
C TYR A 204 -9.05 12.85 -13.34
N SER A 205 -8.72 11.73 -13.98
CA SER A 205 -9.68 10.89 -14.71
C SER A 205 -10.92 10.55 -13.87
N GLN A 206 -12.10 10.63 -14.51
CA GLN A 206 -13.41 10.41 -13.90
C GLN A 206 -13.61 11.22 -12.60
N ASN A 207 -13.12 12.47 -12.56
CA ASN A 207 -13.16 13.34 -11.38
C ASN A 207 -12.44 12.71 -10.18
N PHE A 208 -11.20 12.27 -10.38
CA PHE A 208 -10.37 11.63 -9.36
C PHE A 208 -10.96 10.33 -8.80
N SER A 209 -11.70 9.57 -9.60
CA SER A 209 -12.43 8.38 -9.11
C SER A 209 -11.51 7.36 -8.45
N ASP A 210 -10.44 6.94 -9.13
CA ASP A 210 -9.47 5.99 -8.57
C ASP A 210 -8.83 6.52 -7.30
N TYR A 211 -8.37 7.77 -7.31
CA TYR A 211 -7.75 8.39 -6.15
C TYR A 211 -8.71 8.43 -4.94
N ARG A 212 -9.92 9.00 -5.12
CA ARG A 212 -10.92 9.15 -4.05
C ARG A 212 -11.35 7.80 -3.48
N ASN A 213 -11.42 6.77 -4.32
CA ASN A 213 -11.82 5.44 -3.87
C ASN A 213 -10.68 4.66 -3.23
N ARG A 214 -9.42 4.85 -3.64
CA ARG A 214 -8.28 4.07 -3.11
C ARG A 214 -7.76 4.61 -1.79
N PHE A 215 -7.68 5.94 -1.64
CA PHE A 215 -7.02 6.55 -0.49
C PHE A 215 -7.98 6.92 0.64
N SER A 216 -7.41 7.09 1.84
CA SER A 216 -8.13 7.42 3.08
C SER A 216 -7.49 8.62 3.78
N MET A 217 -7.15 9.64 3.00
CA MET A 217 -6.55 10.87 3.53
C MET A 217 -7.54 11.62 4.44
N PRO A 218 -7.05 12.37 5.45
CA PRO A 218 -7.89 13.09 6.41
C PRO A 218 -8.69 14.22 5.75
N GLY A 219 -9.53 14.89 6.53
CA GLY A 219 -10.37 15.99 6.07
C GLY A 219 -11.66 15.58 5.37
N ALA A 220 -12.51 16.57 5.11
CA ALA A 220 -13.86 16.37 4.54
C ALA A 220 -13.90 16.36 3.00
N ASN A 221 -12.75 16.52 2.33
CA ASN A 221 -12.68 16.80 0.89
C ASN A 221 -12.38 15.56 0.05
N GLN A 222 -12.89 14.39 0.47
CA GLN A 222 -12.63 13.10 -0.20
C GLN A 222 -11.12 12.82 -0.39
N GLY A 223 -10.31 13.31 0.56
CA GLY A 223 -8.86 13.17 0.56
C GLY A 223 -8.08 14.02 -0.45
N ILE A 224 -8.72 14.97 -1.14
CA ILE A 224 -8.06 15.83 -2.14
C ILE A 224 -7.34 17.02 -1.47
N PHE A 225 -7.88 17.55 -0.38
CA PHE A 225 -7.30 18.65 0.40
C PHE A 225 -7.43 18.34 1.89
N TYR A 226 -6.31 18.41 2.62
CA TYR A 226 -6.23 18.15 4.06
C TYR A 226 -4.99 18.77 4.69
#